data_AF-A0A2V8U0I8-F1
#
_entry.id   AF-A0A2V8U0I8-F1
#
_cell.length_a   1.000
_cell.length_b   1.000
_cell.length_c   1.000
_cell.angle_alpha   90.00
_cell.angle_beta   90.00
_cell.angle_gamma   90.00
#
_symmetry.space_group_name_H-M   'P 1'
#
loop_
_entity.id
_entity.type
_entity.pdbx_description
1 polymer ?
#
loop_
_entity_poly.entity_id
_entity_poly.type
_entity_poly.pdbx_seq_one_letter_code
_entity_poly.pdbx_strand_id
1 'polypeptide(L)'
;MTSTFGIHLCEEELEEYAFNRLLEGEMAVVEEHLLVCGVCRKALQTVDEYILLMKLAAADYDASVPSQPRSGSRFWESLGRTAFRRVWR
;
A
#
# COMPACT_ATOMS: atom_id res chain seq x y z
N MET A 1 -11.41 13.30 13.90
CA MET A 1 -11.07 11.93 13.47
C MET A 1 -11.63 10.99 14.53
N THR A 2 -12.89 10.58 14.38
CA THR A 2 -13.57 9.71 15.36
C THR A 2 -14.36 8.68 14.58
N SER A 3 -13.70 7.57 14.25
CA SER A 3 -14.40 6.35 13.86
C SER A 3 -15.08 5.81 15.12
N THR A 4 -16.38 6.04 15.22
CA THR A 4 -17.24 5.51 16.29
C THR A 4 -18.07 4.42 15.61
N PHE A 5 -18.19 3.26 16.26
CA PHE A 5 -18.76 1.98 15.80
C PHE A 5 -20.15 1.96 15.10
N GLY A 6 -20.69 3.09 14.62
CA GLY A 6 -21.93 3.20 13.83
C GLY A 6 -21.78 3.90 12.46
N ILE A 7 -20.58 4.32 12.06
CA ILE A 7 -20.32 4.97 10.76
C ILE A 7 -19.26 4.15 9.99
N HIS A 8 -19.47 3.94 8.69
CA HIS A 8 -18.52 3.24 7.82
C HIS A 8 -17.19 3.99 7.73
N LEU A 9 -16.09 3.24 7.55
CA LEU A 9 -14.77 3.81 7.26
C LEU A 9 -14.83 4.68 6.00
N CYS A 10 -14.14 5.82 6.01
CA CYS A 10 -13.99 6.63 4.80
C CYS A 10 -12.95 6.01 3.86
N GLU A 11 -12.92 6.50 2.62
CA GLU A 11 -11.99 6.04 1.59
C GLU A 11 -10.53 6.23 2.02
N GLU A 12 -10.20 7.39 2.60
CA GLU A 12 -8.86 7.71 3.11
C GLU A 12 -8.40 6.71 4.19
N GLU A 13 -9.27 6.33 5.12
CA GLU A 13 -8.96 5.32 6.16
C GLU A 13 -8.70 3.93 5.55
N LEU A 14 -9.48 3.56 4.52
CA LEU A 14 -9.30 2.29 3.81
C LEU A 14 -8.02 2.27 2.99
N GLU A 15 -7.63 3.40 2.38
CA GLU A 15 -6.36 3.55 1.69
C GLU A 15 -5.18 3.44 2.65
N GLU A 16 -5.20 4.17 3.76
CA GLU A 16 -4.14 4.10 4.77
C GLU A 16 -4.01 2.68 5.35
N TYR A 17 -5.13 1.97 5.52
CA TYR A 17 -5.13 0.54 5.85
C TYR A 17 -4.50 -0.32 4.75
N ALA A 18 -4.95 -0.18 3.49
CA ALA A 18 -4.45 -0.96 2.36
C ALA A 18 -2.96 -0.74 2.07
N PHE A 19 -2.45 0.47 2.32
CA PHE A 19 -1.03 0.80 2.24
C PHE A 19 -0.23 0.44 3.50
N ASN A 20 -0.87 -0.15 4.52
CA ASN A 20 -0.25 -0.52 5.79
C ASN A 20 0.45 0.67 6.48
N ARG A 21 -0.21 1.83 6.49
CA ARG A 21 0.30 3.11 7.02
C ARG A 21 -0.34 3.53 8.35
N LEU A 22 -1.34 2.78 8.82
CA LEU A 22 -1.97 3.00 10.13
C LEU A 22 -1.06 2.56 11.27
N LEU A 23 -1.21 3.21 12.43
CA LEU A 23 -0.58 2.74 13.67
C LEU A 23 -1.26 1.45 14.15
N GLU A 24 -0.54 0.62 14.92
CA GLU A 24 -1.05 -0.68 15.39
C GLU A 24 -2.41 -0.59 16.09
N GLY A 25 -2.63 0.43 16.92
CA GLY A 25 -3.91 0.64 17.60
C GLY A 25 -5.06 1.04 16.66
N GLU A 26 -4.77 1.76 15.57
CA GLU A 26 -5.76 2.17 14.58
C GLU A 26 -6.08 1.01 13.62
N MET A 27 -5.05 0.23 13.27
CA MET A 27 -5.17 -0.98 12.47
C MET A 27 -6.09 -2.00 13.12
N ALA A 28 -5.91 -2.28 14.42
CA ALA A 28 -6.77 -3.21 15.16
C ALA A 28 -8.25 -2.81 15.10
N VAL A 29 -8.55 -1.51 15.24
CA VAL A 29 -9.93 -0.99 15.15
C VAL A 29 -10.52 -1.18 13.75
N VAL A 30 -9.73 -0.93 12.70
CA VAL A 30 -10.15 -1.15 11.32
C VAL A 30 -10.39 -2.64 11.06
N GLU A 31 -9.53 -3.52 11.53
CA GLU A 31 -9.68 -4.97 11.38
C GLU A 31 -10.94 -5.49 12.07
N GLU A 32 -11.18 -5.08 13.32
CA GLU A 32 -12.40 -5.41 14.05
C GLU A 32 -13.67 -4.96 13.29
N HIS A 33 -13.63 -3.76 12.68
CA HIS A 33 -14.72 -3.28 11.84
C HIS A 33 -14.91 -4.14 10.58
N LEU A 34 -13.83 -4.48 9.88
CA LEU A 34 -13.88 -5.28 8.65
C LEU A 34 -14.38 -6.71 8.90
N LEU A 35 -14.16 -7.28 10.09
CA LEU A 35 -14.70 -8.59 10.46
C LEU A 35 -16.24 -8.63 10.42
N VAL A 36 -16.90 -7.53 10.79
CA VAL A 36 -18.37 -7.47 10.90
C VAL A 36 -19.04 -6.71 9.74
N CYS A 37 -18.33 -5.78 9.10
CA CYS A 37 -18.91 -4.86 8.13
C CYS A 37 -18.69 -5.30 6.68
N GLY A 38 -19.73 -5.84 6.05
CA GLY A 38 -19.69 -6.23 4.63
C GLY A 38 -19.54 -5.07 3.64
N VAL A 39 -19.99 -3.86 4.01
CA VAL A 39 -19.88 -2.65 3.16
C VAL A 39 -18.43 -2.20 3.08
N CYS A 40 -17.74 -2.08 4.22
CA CYS A 40 -16.34 -1.67 4.24
C CYS A 40 -15.42 -2.74 3.63
N ARG A 41 -15.75 -4.03 3.74
CA ARG A 41 -15.02 -5.08 3.00
C ARG A 41 -15.13 -4.93 1.49
N LYS A 42 -16.32 -4.59 0.97
CA LYS A 42 -16.51 -4.32 -0.48
C LYS A 42 -15.77 -3.06 -0.93
N ALA A 43 -15.81 -2.01 -0.11
CA ALA A 43 -15.07 -0.79 -0.38
C ALA A 43 -13.55 -1.07 -0.41
N LEU A 44 -13.04 -1.82 0.58
CA LEU A 44 -11.64 -2.25 0.61
C LEU A 44 -11.23 -3.06 -0.63
N GLN A 45 -12.08 -3.99 -1.08
CA GLN A 45 -11.82 -4.73 -2.33
C GLN A 45 -11.66 -3.82 -3.54
N THR A 46 -12.40 -2.71 -3.59
CA THR A 46 -12.30 -1.72 -4.68
C THR A 46 -10.95 -0.98 -4.62
N VAL A 47 -10.51 -0.62 -3.41
CA VAL A 47 -9.19 -0.02 -3.17
C VAL A 47 -8.06 -1.00 -3.56
N ASP A 48 -8.16 -2.26 -3.16
CA ASP A 48 -7.18 -3.30 -3.51
C ASP A 48 -7.06 -3.52 -5.02
N GLU A 49 -8.19 -3.55 -5.73
CA GLU A 49 -8.23 -3.66 -7.19
C GLU A 49 -7.54 -2.47 -7.86
N TYR A 50 -7.83 -1.25 -7.40
CA TYR A 50 -7.17 -0.04 -7.90
C TYR A 50 -5.65 -0.10 -7.69
N ILE A 51 -5.19 -0.44 -6.47
CA ILE A 51 -3.77 -0.55 -6.15
C ILE A 51 -3.09 -1.59 -7.05
N LEU A 52 -3.74 -2.73 -7.29
CA LEU A 52 -3.22 -3.78 -8.18
C LEU A 52 -3.05 -3.27 -9.61
N LEU A 53 -4.08 -2.63 -10.17
CA LEU A 53 -4.02 -2.08 -11.53
C LEU A 53 -2.93 -1.03 -11.68
N MET A 54 -2.78 -0.13 -10.71
CA MET A 54 -1.73 0.88 -10.73
C MET A 54 -0.33 0.28 -10.63
N LYS A 55 -0.14 -0.75 -9.80
CA LYS A 55 1.13 -1.49 -9.72
C LYS A 55 1.47 -2.19 -11.04
N LEU A 56 0.48 -2.80 -11.70
CA LEU A 56 0.68 -3.44 -13.00
C LEU A 56 1.05 -2.43 -14.08
N ALA A 57 0.35 -1.31 -14.15
CA ALA A 57 0.64 -0.24 -15.11
C ALA A 57 2.03 0.37 -14.88
N ALA A 58 2.43 0.60 -13.63
CA ALA A 58 3.76 1.10 -13.30
C ALA A 58 4.86 0.10 -13.70
N ALA A 59 4.64 -1.19 -13.48
CA ALA A 59 5.57 -2.24 -13.88
C ALA A 59 5.70 -2.35 -15.41
N ASP A 60 4.60 -2.23 -16.15
CA ASP A 60 4.60 -2.22 -17.62
C ASP A 60 5.34 -0.98 -18.16
N TYR A 61 5.09 0.19 -17.55
CA TYR A 61 5.82 1.41 -17.87
C TYR A 61 7.32 1.25 -17.66
N ASP A 62 7.76 0.77 -16.49
CA ASP A 62 9.17 0.52 -16.18
C ASP A 62 9.83 -0.49 -17.14
N ALA A 63 9.07 -1.47 -17.65
CA ALA A 63 9.56 -2.43 -18.64
C ALA A 63 9.65 -1.84 -20.06
N SER A 64 8.72 -0.95 -20.42
CA SER A 64 8.65 -0.33 -21.75
C SER A 64 9.66 0.80 -21.95
N VAL A 65 10.09 1.46 -20.88
CA VAL A 65 11.07 2.54 -20.94
C VAL A 65 12.48 1.92 -21.01
N PRO A 66 13.25 2.12 -22.10
CA PRO A 66 14.63 1.69 -22.15
C PRO A 66 15.39 2.34 -21.00
N SER A 67 15.99 1.53 -20.14
CA SER A 67 16.65 1.94 -18.90
C SER A 67 17.70 3.02 -19.18
N GLN A 68 17.35 4.30 -19.02
CA GLN A 68 18.35 5.34 -18.93
C GLN A 68 19.12 5.11 -17.63
N PRO A 69 20.45 5.00 -17.68
CA PRO A 69 21.24 4.92 -16.46
C PRO A 69 20.97 6.19 -15.66
N ARG A 70 20.34 6.06 -14.48
CA ARG A 70 20.21 7.17 -13.53
C ARG A 70 21.63 7.61 -13.21
N SER A 71 22.04 8.80 -13.67
CA SER A 71 23.43 9.29 -13.58
C SER A 71 23.99 9.42 -12.15
N GLY A 72 23.23 9.03 -11.12
CA GLY A 72 23.67 8.88 -9.73
C GLY A 72 24.06 7.46 -9.32
N SER A 73 24.12 6.47 -10.23
CA SER A 73 24.44 5.07 -9.93
C SER A 73 25.95 4.81 -9.71
N ARG A 74 26.59 5.60 -8.85
CA ARG A 74 27.93 5.31 -8.30
C ARG A 74 27.98 5.36 -6.77
N PHE A 75 26.84 5.24 -6.09
CA PHE A 75 26.80 5.29 -4.62
C PHE A 75 26.58 3.95 -3.90
N TRP A 76 26.13 2.90 -4.59
CA TRP A 76 25.79 1.62 -3.93
C TRP A 76 26.82 0.49 -4.12
N GLU A 77 27.89 0.70 -4.92
CA GLU A 77 28.97 -0.30 -5.11
C GLU A 77 29.83 -0.52 -3.84
N SER A 78 29.65 0.27 -2.76
CA SER A 78 30.36 0.08 -1.49
C SER A 78 29.51 -0.53 -0.36
N LEU A 79 28.21 -0.76 -0.55
CA LEU A 79 27.36 -1.39 0.47
C LEU A 79 26.94 -2.79 0.03
N GLY A 80 27.39 -3.77 0.82
CA GLY A 80 27.26 -5.20 0.56
C GLY A 80 25.84 -5.68 0.24
N ARG A 81 25.82 -6.79 -0.52
CA ARG A 81 24.75 -7.47 -1.25
C ARG A 81 23.54 -7.99 -0.43
N THR A 82 23.21 -7.45 0.75
CA THR A 82 22.24 -8.08 1.68
C THR A 82 21.05 -7.23 2.13
N ALA A 83 20.93 -5.93 1.79
CA ALA A 83 19.92 -5.08 2.43
C ALA A 83 18.58 -4.88 1.69
N PHE A 84 18.42 -5.25 0.41
CA PHE A 84 17.26 -4.78 -0.38
C PHE A 84 15.96 -5.60 -0.24
N ARG A 85 15.93 -6.69 0.54
CA ARG A 85 14.75 -7.59 0.62
C ARG A 85 13.67 -7.17 1.62
N ARG A 86 13.75 -5.99 2.25
CA ARG A 86 12.84 -5.57 3.34
C ARG A 86 11.95 -4.36 3.07
N VAL A 87 12.03 -3.73 1.89
CA VAL A 87 11.29 -2.48 1.60
C VAL A 87 10.01 -2.73 0.79
N TRP A 88 9.75 -3.97 0.36
CA TRP A 88 8.48 -4.37 -0.28
C TRP A 88 7.95 -5.66 0.39
N ARG A 89 7.15 -5.49 1.44
CA ARG A 89 6.18 -6.46 1.94
C ARG A 89 4.90 -5.69 2.27
#